data_AF-A0A9E5GQ83-F1
#
_entry.id   AF-A0A9E5GQ83-F1
#
_cell.length_a   1.000
_cell.length_b   1.000
_cell.length_c   1.000
_cell.angle_alpha   90.00
_cell.angle_beta   90.00
_cell.angle_gamma   90.00
#
_symmetry.space_group_name_H-M   'P 1'
#
loop_
_entity.id
_entity.type
_entity.pdbx_description
1 polymer ?
#
loop_
_entity_poly.entity_id
_entity_poly.type
_entity_poly.pdbx_seq_one_letter_code
_entity_poly.pdbx_strand_id
1 'polypeptide(L)'
;MGDSSMMRDLIIGMLPQRATKLVESIDIVDTVATLTITDHGFYTGQYVTSSGSSSVNLNGEFKINNTTTNTIEVTVPTGTVVPVTMPSILEHSIQTRVHLGGAVDVYCSKSPVSELVQLSTDSLGVAMLTGPNYRVFRSSISAGAEDTIPVLNSVTVPYTDVSVLVDTPTSGISTYTLTSNAHPFIQGELIDVQGFSQTLSVSSITCTGVTVTATSVGHGFLPGDTVTISGVTPSDYNGTYTITSTTADTFSYIVLANIPVSGTGTMLCEVNVLNGSRTISAITLSTFSFTSNNTNAVTT
;
A
#
# COMPACT_ATOMS: atom_id res chain seq x y z
N MET A 1 -18.50 19.77 -30.88
CA MET A 1 -18.71 18.32 -31.02
C MET A 1 -17.65 17.66 -30.17
N GLY A 2 -18.04 16.98 -29.09
CA GLY A 2 -17.09 16.34 -28.17
C GLY A 2 -16.53 15.05 -28.75
N ASP A 3 -15.23 14.83 -28.55
CA ASP A 3 -14.49 13.66 -29.02
C ASP A 3 -15.03 12.36 -28.38
N SER A 4 -15.31 11.36 -29.21
CA SER A 4 -15.77 10.02 -28.81
C SER A 4 -14.73 9.17 -28.07
N SER A 5 -13.49 9.64 -27.94
CA SER A 5 -12.41 8.93 -27.24
C SER A 5 -12.20 9.36 -25.78
N MET A 6 -12.95 10.35 -25.28
CA MET A 6 -12.84 10.75 -23.87
C MET A 6 -13.51 9.71 -22.97
N MET A 7 -12.68 8.92 -22.27
CA MET A 7 -13.12 8.09 -21.16
C MET A 7 -13.75 8.99 -20.11
N ARG A 8 -15.02 8.71 -19.80
CA ARG A 8 -15.78 9.39 -18.76
C ARG A 8 -15.17 8.98 -17.42
N ASP A 9 -14.72 9.94 -16.63
CA ASP A 9 -14.36 9.69 -15.24
C ASP A 9 -15.63 9.35 -14.46
N LEU A 10 -15.91 8.05 -14.42
CA LEU A 10 -16.91 7.44 -13.57
C LEU A 10 -16.31 7.35 -12.17
N ILE A 11 -16.74 8.20 -11.24
CA ILE A 11 -16.59 7.89 -9.82
C ILE A 11 -17.70 6.90 -9.45
N ILE A 12 -17.35 5.62 -9.39
CA ILE A 12 -18.07 4.65 -8.57
C ILE A 12 -17.04 3.98 -7.67
N GLY A 13 -16.90 4.51 -6.45
CA GLY A 13 -16.41 3.74 -5.32
C GLY A 13 -17.56 3.02 -4.64
N MET A 14 -18.36 2.23 -5.38
CA MET A 14 -19.04 1.10 -4.76
C MET A 14 -17.98 0.00 -4.72
N LEU A 15 -17.26 -0.10 -3.60
CA LEU A 15 -16.61 -1.36 -3.30
C LEU A 15 -17.73 -2.42 -3.25
N PRO A 16 -17.52 -3.63 -3.79
CA PRO A 16 -18.48 -4.70 -3.59
C PRO A 16 -18.72 -4.79 -2.08
N GLN A 17 -19.98 -4.63 -1.65
CA GLN A 17 -20.38 -4.86 -0.28
C GLN A 17 -19.84 -6.24 0.09
N ARG A 18 -18.77 -6.29 0.90
CA ARG A 18 -18.24 -7.57 1.35
C ARG A 18 -19.33 -8.19 2.21
N ALA A 19 -19.57 -9.49 2.02
CA ALA A 19 -20.70 -10.18 2.63
C ALA A 19 -20.79 -9.88 4.14
N THR A 20 -21.98 -9.52 4.60
CA THR A 20 -22.24 -9.30 6.02
C THR A 20 -21.88 -10.57 6.81
N LYS A 21 -21.09 -10.42 7.87
CA LYS A 21 -20.69 -11.51 8.76
C LYS A 21 -21.56 -11.49 10.02
N LEU A 22 -22.10 -12.64 10.41
CA LEU A 22 -22.90 -12.75 11.62
C LEU A 22 -21.98 -12.81 12.85
N VAL A 23 -22.35 -12.10 13.93
CA VAL A 23 -21.66 -12.23 15.21
C VAL A 23 -22.10 -13.50 15.92
N GLU A 24 -21.14 -14.32 16.34
CA GLU A 24 -21.38 -15.62 16.98
C GLU A 24 -21.64 -15.46 18.48
N SER A 25 -20.90 -14.57 19.14
CA SER A 25 -21.08 -14.24 20.56
C SER A 25 -20.55 -12.85 20.88
N ILE A 26 -21.06 -12.25 21.97
CA ILE A 26 -20.59 -10.96 22.48
C ILE A 26 -20.35 -11.10 23.99
N ASP A 27 -19.17 -10.68 24.43
CA ASP A 27 -18.85 -10.43 25.83
C ASP A 27 -18.68 -8.92 26.06
N ILE A 28 -19.12 -8.40 27.21
CA ILE A 28 -19.07 -6.97 27.52
C ILE A 28 -18.50 -6.76 28.91
N VAL A 29 -17.36 -6.06 28.97
CA VAL A 29 -16.72 -5.65 30.21
C VAL A 29 -16.62 -4.13 30.23
N ASP A 30 -17.34 -3.50 31.15
CA ASP A 30 -17.50 -2.05 31.28
C ASP A 30 -17.99 -1.35 30.00
N THR A 31 -17.06 -0.88 29.18
CA THR A 31 -17.32 -0.16 27.92
C THR A 31 -16.69 -0.84 26.72
N VAL A 32 -16.12 -2.03 26.89
CA VAL A 32 -15.52 -2.82 25.82
C VAL A 32 -16.45 -3.98 25.51
N ALA A 33 -16.91 -4.03 24.26
CA ALA A 33 -17.63 -5.18 23.72
C ALA A 33 -16.68 -5.98 22.83
N THR A 34 -16.49 -7.25 23.17
CA THR A 34 -15.70 -8.22 22.39
C THR A 34 -16.66 -9.09 21.60
N LEU A 35 -16.65 -8.93 20.27
CA LEU A 35 -17.51 -9.65 19.34
C LEU A 35 -16.71 -10.80 18.72
N THR A 36 -17.19 -12.03 18.87
CA THR A 36 -16.61 -13.22 18.22
C THR A 36 -17.20 -13.39 16.83
N ILE A 37 -16.34 -13.42 15.82
CA ILE A 37 -16.67 -13.62 14.42
C ILE A 37 -15.52 -14.45 13.82
N THR A 38 -15.73 -15.72 13.51
CA THR A 38 -14.64 -16.58 13.03
C THR A 38 -14.12 -16.11 11.66
N ASP A 39 -12.79 -16.06 11.51
CA ASP A 39 -12.10 -15.71 10.26
C ASP A 39 -12.69 -14.46 9.58
N HIS A 40 -12.82 -13.40 10.37
CA HIS A 40 -13.58 -12.22 9.96
C HIS A 40 -12.80 -11.33 8.99
N GLY A 41 -11.47 -11.36 9.03
CA GLY A 41 -10.60 -10.59 8.12
C GLY A 41 -10.71 -9.06 8.28
N PHE A 42 -11.21 -8.59 9.42
CA PHE A 42 -11.24 -7.17 9.81
C PHE A 42 -9.92 -6.80 10.51
N TYR A 43 -9.59 -5.51 10.55
CA TYR A 43 -8.34 -5.01 11.12
C TYR A 43 -8.57 -3.91 12.17
N THR A 44 -7.62 -3.76 13.10
CA THR A 44 -7.64 -2.68 14.11
C THR A 44 -7.67 -1.31 13.43
N GLY A 45 -8.55 -0.42 13.88
CA GLY A 45 -8.76 0.91 13.31
C GLY A 45 -9.79 0.95 12.17
N GLN A 46 -10.24 -0.19 11.65
CA GLN A 46 -11.30 -0.27 10.66
C GLN A 46 -12.64 0.19 11.24
N TYR A 47 -13.44 0.89 10.43
CA TYR A 47 -14.83 1.16 10.76
C TYR A 47 -15.72 0.02 10.25
N VAL A 48 -16.70 -0.38 11.06
CA VAL A 48 -17.69 -1.39 10.71
C VAL A 48 -19.09 -0.90 11.05
N THR A 49 -20.08 -1.33 10.28
CA THR A 49 -21.49 -1.08 10.60
C THR A 49 -22.08 -2.34 11.21
N SER A 50 -22.57 -2.22 12.43
CA SER A 50 -23.30 -3.26 13.15
C SER A 50 -24.80 -3.02 13.05
N SER A 51 -25.57 -4.05 12.72
CA SER A 51 -27.02 -3.94 12.61
C SER A 51 -27.74 -5.24 12.96
N GLY A 52 -28.96 -5.13 13.48
CA GLY A 52 -29.81 -6.29 13.84
C GLY A 52 -29.64 -6.78 15.28
N SER A 53 -28.87 -6.07 16.11
CA SER A 53 -28.77 -6.38 17.55
C SER A 53 -30.06 -6.02 18.29
N SER A 54 -30.47 -6.84 19.25
CA SER A 54 -31.53 -6.49 20.21
C SER A 54 -31.08 -5.44 21.23
N SER A 55 -29.77 -5.27 21.40
CA SER A 55 -29.18 -4.22 22.24
C SER A 55 -28.90 -3.01 21.35
N VAL A 56 -29.66 -1.93 21.54
CA VAL A 56 -29.62 -0.75 20.65
C VAL A 56 -28.24 -0.10 20.58
N ASN A 57 -27.48 -0.17 21.66
CA ASN A 57 -26.11 0.37 21.77
C ASN A 57 -25.07 -0.43 20.97
N LEU A 58 -25.46 -1.58 20.41
CA LEU A 58 -24.65 -2.40 19.50
C LEU A 58 -25.13 -2.26 18.04
N ASN A 59 -26.04 -1.34 17.74
CA ASN A 59 -26.41 -0.99 16.37
C ASN A 59 -25.81 0.38 16.02
N GLY A 60 -25.21 0.48 14.84
CA GLY A 60 -24.55 1.69 14.37
C GLY A 60 -23.12 1.43 13.93
N GLU A 61 -22.36 2.50 13.80
CA GLU A 61 -20.97 2.47 13.33
C GLU A 61 -20.01 2.38 14.50
N PHE A 62 -19.03 1.48 14.38
CA PHE A 62 -18.02 1.25 15.40
C PHE A 62 -16.63 1.25 14.76
N LYS A 63 -15.69 1.91 15.44
CA LYS A 63 -14.27 1.74 15.14
C LYS A 63 -13.76 0.53 15.93
N ILE A 64 -13.08 -0.39 15.26
CA ILE A 64 -12.44 -1.54 15.89
C ILE A 64 -11.21 -1.06 16.65
N ASN A 65 -11.20 -1.25 17.97
CA ASN A 65 -10.11 -0.85 18.85
C ASN A 65 -8.96 -1.85 18.84
N ASN A 66 -9.28 -3.15 18.81
CA ASN A 66 -8.35 -4.27 18.72
C ASN A 66 -9.00 -5.40 17.94
N THR A 67 -8.17 -6.28 17.38
CA THR A 67 -8.65 -7.46 16.66
C THR A 67 -7.73 -8.66 16.87
N THR A 68 -8.31 -9.85 16.79
CA THR A 68 -7.58 -11.10 16.51
C THR A 68 -8.04 -11.66 15.17
N THR A 69 -7.78 -12.93 14.88
CA THR A 69 -8.39 -13.64 13.72
C THR A 69 -9.88 -13.89 13.91
N ASN A 70 -10.35 -13.98 15.16
CA ASN A 70 -11.70 -14.46 15.50
C ASN A 70 -12.51 -13.47 16.36
N THR A 71 -11.92 -12.34 16.75
CA THR A 71 -12.58 -11.38 17.64
C THR A 71 -12.27 -9.95 17.23
N ILE A 72 -13.26 -9.07 17.40
CA ILE A 72 -13.09 -7.61 17.31
C ILE A 72 -13.52 -6.97 18.63
N GLU A 73 -12.82 -5.94 19.07
CA GLU A 73 -13.18 -5.15 20.25
C GLU A 73 -13.66 -3.76 19.81
N VAL A 74 -14.81 -3.33 20.33
CA VAL A 74 -15.37 -1.99 20.09
C VAL A 74 -15.77 -1.33 21.39
N THR A 75 -15.72 0.01 21.44
CA THR A 75 -16.21 0.76 22.59
C THR A 75 -17.72 0.94 22.49
N VAL A 76 -18.43 0.62 23.57
CA VAL A 76 -19.88 0.78 23.71
C VAL A 76 -20.20 1.68 24.91
N PRO A 77 -21.37 2.38 24.91
CA PRO A 77 -21.82 3.16 26.05
C PRO A 77 -21.87 2.35 27.35
N THR A 78 -21.61 3.00 28.48
CA THR A 78 -21.76 2.39 29.81
C THR A 78 -23.19 1.88 30.00
N GLY A 79 -23.33 0.67 30.57
CA GLY A 79 -24.63 0.02 30.77
C GLY A 79 -25.16 -0.70 29.53
N THR A 80 -24.34 -0.86 28.49
CA THR A 80 -24.68 -1.74 27.35
C THR A 80 -24.79 -3.18 27.83
N VAL A 81 -25.89 -3.84 27.46
CA VAL A 81 -26.16 -5.23 27.81
C VAL A 81 -25.87 -6.16 26.64
N VAL A 82 -25.46 -7.39 26.95
CA VAL A 82 -25.29 -8.47 25.97
C VAL A 82 -26.64 -8.72 25.27
N PRO A 83 -26.69 -8.72 23.93
CA PRO A 83 -27.93 -8.88 23.20
C PRO A 83 -28.39 -10.34 23.16
N VAL A 84 -29.70 -10.55 23.05
CA VAL A 84 -30.31 -11.86 22.78
C VAL A 84 -30.39 -12.16 21.28
N THR A 85 -30.46 -11.12 20.44
CA THR A 85 -30.32 -11.24 18.99
C THR A 85 -28.99 -10.65 18.59
N MET A 86 -28.10 -11.49 18.05
CA MET A 86 -26.76 -11.05 17.66
C MET A 86 -26.80 -10.15 16.42
N PRO A 87 -25.97 -9.10 16.38
CA PRO A 87 -25.86 -8.27 15.19
C PRO A 87 -25.17 -9.00 14.04
N SER A 88 -25.34 -8.42 12.86
CA SER A 88 -24.54 -8.68 11.69
C SER A 88 -23.60 -7.49 11.46
N ILE A 89 -22.35 -7.79 11.16
CA ILE A 89 -21.29 -6.81 10.92
C ILE A 89 -21.03 -6.73 9.42
N LEU A 90 -21.10 -5.52 8.90
CA LEU A 90 -20.73 -5.19 7.54
C LEU A 90 -19.48 -4.29 7.58
N GLU A 91 -18.54 -4.53 6.67
CA GLU A 91 -17.45 -3.57 6.44
C GLU A 91 -18.06 -2.21 6.11
N HIS A 92 -17.76 -1.20 6.94
CA HIS A 92 -18.06 0.16 6.55
C HIS A 92 -17.05 0.49 5.44
N SER A 93 -17.54 0.65 4.21
CA SER A 93 -16.69 0.98 3.07
C SER A 93 -16.00 2.32 3.35
N ILE A 94 -14.71 2.29 3.64
CA ILE A 94 -13.93 3.50 3.85
C ILE A 94 -13.86 4.30 2.55
N GLN A 95 -14.09 5.61 2.69
CA GLN A 95 -13.63 6.71 1.84
C GLN A 95 -13.70 6.50 0.33
N THR A 96 -14.69 7.13 -0.31
CA THR A 96 -14.53 7.55 -1.70
C THR A 96 -13.37 8.56 -1.76
N ARG A 97 -12.19 8.10 -2.17
CA ARG A 97 -11.10 8.99 -2.56
C ARG A 97 -11.48 9.60 -3.91
N VAL A 98 -11.70 10.92 -3.93
CA VAL A 98 -11.97 11.66 -5.17
C VAL A 98 -10.63 12.00 -5.81
N HIS A 99 -10.36 11.48 -6.99
CA HIS A 99 -9.26 11.95 -7.84
C HIS A 99 -9.65 13.35 -8.35
N LEU A 100 -8.92 14.39 -7.98
CA LEU A 100 -9.12 15.75 -8.50
C LEU A 100 -8.31 15.92 -9.78
N GLY A 101 -8.85 15.39 -10.88
CA GLY A 101 -8.28 15.51 -12.22
C GLY A 101 -9.31 16.12 -13.17
N GLY A 102 -8.95 17.25 -13.79
CA GLY A 102 -9.69 17.83 -14.92
C GLY A 102 -10.87 18.75 -14.59
N ALA A 103 -11.26 19.54 -15.59
CA ALA A 103 -12.51 20.30 -15.58
C ALA A 103 -13.64 19.39 -16.10
N VAL A 104 -14.64 19.11 -15.25
CA VAL A 104 -15.85 18.37 -15.62
C VAL A 104 -17.04 19.31 -15.56
N ASP A 105 -17.82 19.39 -16.64
CA ASP A 105 -19.09 20.11 -16.66
C ASP A 105 -20.15 19.32 -15.88
N VAL A 106 -20.64 19.88 -14.77
CA VAL A 106 -21.73 19.29 -13.97
C VAL A 106 -23.05 19.95 -14.36
N TYR A 107 -23.93 19.20 -15.02
CA TYR A 107 -25.30 19.63 -15.30
C TYR A 107 -26.23 19.17 -14.17
N CYS A 108 -26.76 20.12 -13.40
CA CYS A 108 -27.80 19.86 -12.41
C CYS A 108 -29.07 20.66 -12.72
N SER A 109 -30.23 20.08 -12.44
CA SER A 109 -31.56 20.68 -12.72
C SER A 109 -32.00 21.72 -11.68
N LYS A 110 -31.15 22.04 -10.70
CA LYS A 110 -31.36 23.07 -9.69
C LYS A 110 -30.14 23.97 -9.62
N SER A 111 -30.33 25.26 -9.37
CA SER A 111 -29.21 26.18 -9.14
C SER A 111 -28.34 25.65 -7.99
N PRO A 112 -27.04 25.41 -8.22
CA PRO A 112 -26.15 25.04 -7.13
C PRO A 112 -26.06 26.21 -6.17
N VAL A 113 -26.34 25.96 -4.89
CA VAL A 113 -26.01 26.92 -3.83
C VAL A 113 -24.53 26.71 -3.53
N SER A 114 -23.70 27.70 -3.83
CA SER A 114 -22.33 27.69 -3.36
C SER A 114 -22.31 28.19 -1.92
N GLU A 115 -22.20 27.28 -0.97
CA GLU A 115 -21.96 27.61 0.43
C GLU A 115 -20.49 27.30 0.76
N LEU A 116 -19.78 28.27 1.33
CA LEU A 116 -18.43 28.04 1.83
C LEU A 116 -18.55 27.44 3.24
N VAL A 117 -18.45 26.12 3.32
CA VAL A 117 -18.44 25.40 4.59
C VAL A 117 -16.98 25.19 5.01
N GLN A 118 -16.57 25.86 6.08
CA GLN A 118 -15.26 25.61 6.71
C GLN A 118 -15.41 24.45 7.70
N LEU A 119 -14.65 23.38 7.48
CA LEU A 119 -14.60 22.22 8.36
C LEU A 119 -13.27 22.23 9.11
N SER A 120 -13.34 22.04 10.44
CA SER A 120 -12.15 21.77 11.23
C SER A 120 -11.69 20.34 10.96
N THR A 121 -10.40 20.17 10.65
CA THR A 121 -9.78 18.85 10.61
C THR A 121 -9.43 18.38 12.02
N ASP A 122 -9.39 17.07 12.22
CA ASP A 122 -8.79 16.46 13.40
C ASP A 122 -7.25 16.53 13.38
N SER A 123 -6.59 15.94 14.38
CA SER A 123 -5.13 15.89 14.48
C SER A 123 -4.44 15.09 13.37
N LEU A 124 -5.21 14.40 12.51
CA LEU A 124 -4.74 13.65 11.35
C LEU A 124 -5.04 14.38 10.03
N GLY A 125 -5.56 15.61 10.08
CA GLY A 125 -5.92 16.38 8.89
C GLY A 125 -7.22 15.90 8.23
N VAL A 126 -8.06 15.14 8.95
CA VAL A 126 -9.31 14.58 8.42
C VAL A 126 -10.49 15.44 8.86
N ALA A 127 -11.36 15.79 7.90
CA ALA A 127 -12.64 16.45 8.17
C ALA A 127 -13.80 15.56 7.71
N MET A 128 -14.85 15.47 8.53
CA MET A 128 -16.06 14.72 8.19
C MET A 128 -17.02 15.60 7.38
N LEU A 129 -17.40 15.13 6.19
CA LEU A 129 -18.38 15.79 5.32
C LEU A 129 -19.75 15.14 5.50
N THR A 130 -20.76 15.92 5.85
CA THR A 130 -22.15 15.46 5.97
C THR A 130 -23.01 16.13 4.90
N GLY A 131 -23.86 15.35 4.20
CA GLY A 131 -24.84 15.86 3.23
C GLY A 131 -24.43 15.73 1.74
N PRO A 132 -25.31 16.16 0.80
CA PRO A 132 -25.10 16.03 -0.65
C PRO A 132 -24.11 17.09 -1.16
N ASN A 133 -22.82 16.89 -0.91
CA ASN A 133 -21.76 17.77 -1.38
C ASN A 133 -21.24 17.27 -2.74
N TYR A 134 -21.35 18.10 -3.77
CA TYR A 134 -21.04 17.72 -5.16
C TYR A 134 -19.64 18.14 -5.61
N ARG A 135 -18.92 18.94 -4.81
CA ARG A 135 -17.57 19.42 -5.14
C ARG A 135 -16.81 19.84 -3.90
N VAL A 136 -15.52 19.51 -3.84
CA VAL A 136 -14.58 19.94 -2.79
C VAL A 136 -13.38 20.61 -3.45
N PHE A 137 -12.92 21.74 -2.90
CA PHE A 137 -11.70 22.41 -3.29
C PHE A 137 -11.05 23.05 -2.06
N ARG A 138 -9.72 23.13 -2.05
CA ARG A 138 -9.01 23.88 -1.01
C ARG A 138 -9.25 25.37 -1.25
N SER A 139 -9.79 26.06 -0.24
CA SER A 139 -9.92 27.52 -0.32
C SER A 139 -8.54 28.16 -0.43
N SER A 140 -8.36 29.06 -1.39
CA SER A 140 -7.16 29.92 -1.48
C SER A 140 -7.23 31.13 -0.55
N ILE A 141 -8.34 31.29 0.17
CA ILE A 141 -8.60 32.39 1.10
C ILE A 141 -8.88 31.75 2.46
N SER A 142 -8.01 31.98 3.44
CA SER A 142 -8.28 31.63 4.84
C SER A 142 -9.35 32.59 5.39
N ALA A 143 -10.40 32.07 6.02
CA ALA A 143 -11.43 32.88 6.67
C ALA A 143 -11.10 33.19 8.15
N GLY A 144 -9.86 32.98 8.59
CA GLY A 144 -9.41 33.21 9.97
C GLY A 144 -7.90 33.11 10.14
N ALA A 145 -7.44 32.97 11.39
CA ALA A 145 -6.04 32.64 11.67
C ALA A 145 -5.65 31.37 10.88
N GLU A 146 -4.44 31.37 10.30
CA GLU A 146 -3.89 30.27 9.50
C GLU A 146 -4.22 28.92 10.15
N ASP A 147 -5.05 28.13 9.47
CA ASP A 147 -5.36 26.78 9.90
C ASP A 147 -4.10 25.94 9.71
N THR A 148 -3.44 25.61 10.82
CA THR A 148 -2.31 24.69 10.82
C THR A 148 -2.84 23.27 10.64
N ILE A 149 -3.28 22.97 9.41
CA ILE A 149 -3.34 21.59 8.95
C ILE A 149 -1.96 21.01 9.25
N PRO A 150 -1.87 19.95 10.08
CA PRO A 150 -0.60 19.31 10.33
C PRO A 150 0.03 19.00 8.98
N VAL A 151 1.21 19.56 8.73
CA VAL A 151 2.01 19.12 7.59
C VAL A 151 2.12 17.62 7.78
N LEU A 152 1.64 16.84 6.79
CA LEU A 152 1.89 15.41 6.74
C LEU A 152 3.40 15.23 6.68
N ASN A 153 4.01 15.15 7.86
CA ASN A 153 5.42 14.91 8.00
C ASN A 153 5.61 13.47 7.52
N SER A 154 6.23 13.31 6.37
CA SER A 154 6.69 11.98 5.94
C SER A 154 7.64 11.46 7.02
N VAL A 155 7.17 10.52 7.82
CA VAL A 155 7.99 9.88 8.86
C VAL A 155 8.88 8.87 8.16
N THR A 156 10.15 9.23 7.97
CA THR A 156 11.15 8.30 7.45
C THR A 156 11.65 7.43 8.60
N VAL A 157 11.37 6.13 8.53
CA VAL A 157 11.84 5.15 9.52
C VAL A 157 12.98 4.34 8.89
N PRO A 158 14.21 4.44 9.39
CA PRO A 158 15.29 3.57 8.92
C PRO A 158 15.02 2.14 9.37
N TYR A 159 15.31 1.18 8.48
CA TYR A 159 15.36 -0.24 8.82
C TYR A 159 16.81 -0.67 9.01
N THR A 160 17.03 -1.62 9.91
CA THR A 160 18.36 -2.18 10.20
C THR A 160 18.56 -3.55 9.57
N ASP A 161 17.47 -4.23 9.24
CA ASP A 161 17.51 -5.57 8.67
C ASP A 161 16.25 -5.86 7.83
N VAL A 162 16.39 -6.73 6.83
CA VAL A 162 15.28 -7.17 5.98
C VAL A 162 15.37 -8.68 5.84
N SER A 163 14.34 -9.36 6.33
CA SER A 163 14.18 -10.80 6.13
C SER A 163 13.13 -11.05 5.05
N VAL A 164 13.38 -12.04 4.20
CA VAL A 164 12.45 -12.45 3.15
C VAL A 164 12.04 -13.89 3.41
N LEU A 165 10.73 -14.09 3.60
CA LEU A 165 10.12 -15.40 3.55
C LEU A 165 9.46 -15.54 2.18
N VAL A 166 10.09 -16.33 1.30
CA VAL A 166 9.46 -16.73 0.04
C VAL A 166 8.35 -17.71 0.38
N ASP A 167 7.10 -17.29 0.19
CA ASP A 167 6.02 -18.25 0.27
C ASP A 167 6.21 -19.23 -0.90
N THR A 168 6.11 -20.52 -0.62
CA THR A 168 6.51 -21.65 -1.47
C THR A 168 6.56 -21.40 -3.00
N PRO A 169 7.52 -21.98 -3.74
CA PRO A 169 7.87 -21.61 -5.13
C PRO A 169 6.72 -21.69 -6.17
N THR A 170 5.54 -22.14 -5.78
CA THR A 170 4.33 -22.21 -6.59
C THR A 170 3.53 -20.90 -6.70
N SER A 171 3.70 -19.94 -5.78
CA SER A 171 2.83 -18.75 -5.72
C SER A 171 3.44 -17.48 -6.31
N GLY A 172 4.76 -17.39 -6.44
CA GLY A 172 5.44 -16.18 -6.95
C GLY A 172 5.30 -14.94 -6.06
N ILE A 173 4.92 -15.11 -4.79
CA ILE A 173 4.72 -14.04 -3.81
C ILE A 173 5.75 -14.22 -2.71
N SER A 174 6.53 -13.17 -2.47
CA SER A 174 7.49 -13.10 -1.37
C SER A 174 6.95 -12.19 -0.26
N THR A 175 7.03 -12.65 0.98
CA THR A 175 6.75 -11.81 2.15
C THR A 175 8.06 -11.21 2.65
N TYR A 176 8.15 -9.89 2.63
CA TYR A 176 9.27 -9.13 3.16
C TYR A 176 8.90 -8.67 4.57
N THR A 177 9.78 -8.90 5.54
CA THR A 177 9.65 -8.40 6.91
C THR A 177 10.87 -7.55 7.22
N LEU A 178 10.64 -6.25 7.43
CA LEU A 178 11.67 -5.30 7.78
C LEU A 178 11.75 -5.17 9.28
N THR A 179 12.95 -5.28 9.83
CA THR A 179 13.26 -4.89 11.20
C THR A 179 13.70 -3.45 11.19
N SER A 180 13.00 -2.61 11.93
CA SER A 180 13.23 -1.17 11.96
C SER A 180 13.25 -0.63 13.38
N ASN A 181 13.65 0.64 13.51
CA ASN A 181 13.45 1.36 14.75
C ASN A 181 11.97 1.41 15.12
N ALA A 182 11.67 1.74 16.38
CA ALA A 182 10.29 1.92 16.82
C ALA A 182 9.55 2.90 15.90
N HIS A 183 8.39 2.51 15.38
CA HIS A 183 7.63 3.30 14.40
C HIS A 183 6.15 3.44 14.76
N PRO A 184 5.49 4.53 14.31
CA PRO A 184 4.08 4.76 14.57
C PRO A 184 3.14 4.12 13.53
N PHE A 185 3.68 3.38 12.55
CA PHE A 185 2.89 2.82 11.45
C PHE A 185 1.80 1.86 11.96
N ILE A 186 0.75 1.69 11.15
CA ILE A 186 -0.35 0.76 11.42
C ILE A 186 -0.54 -0.25 10.29
N GLN A 187 -1.15 -1.39 10.60
CA GLN A 187 -1.51 -2.39 9.58
C GLN A 187 -2.49 -1.78 8.58
N GLY A 188 -2.30 -2.08 7.29
CA GLY A 188 -3.09 -1.51 6.19
C GLY A 188 -2.63 -0.13 5.71
N GLU A 189 -1.65 0.49 6.37
CA GLU A 189 -1.08 1.76 5.92
C GLU A 189 -0.27 1.56 4.63
N LEU A 190 -0.35 2.56 3.73
CA LEU A 190 0.52 2.64 2.57
C LEU A 190 1.81 3.33 2.96
N ILE A 191 2.92 2.61 2.86
CA ILE A 191 4.27 3.13 3.02
C ILE A 191 4.99 3.16 1.68
N ASP A 192 5.94 4.08 1.49
CA ASP A 192 6.87 4.01 0.38
C ASP A 192 8.16 3.33 0.85
N VAL A 193 8.51 2.22 0.21
CA VAL A 193 9.72 1.46 0.54
C VAL A 193 10.76 1.76 -0.53
N GLN A 194 11.96 2.13 -0.12
CA GLN A 194 13.05 2.51 -1.02
C GLN A 194 14.39 2.06 -0.43
N GLY A 195 15.42 1.98 -1.27
CA GLY A 195 16.81 1.76 -0.84
C GLY A 195 17.18 0.29 -0.57
N PHE A 196 16.32 -0.65 -0.92
CA PHE A 196 16.63 -2.07 -0.83
C PHE A 196 17.20 -2.58 -2.15
N SER A 197 18.53 -2.74 -2.19
CA SER A 197 19.25 -3.28 -3.33
C SER A 197 19.88 -4.63 -3.01
N GLN A 198 19.92 -5.52 -4.00
CA GLN A 198 20.69 -6.75 -3.97
C GLN A 198 21.89 -6.62 -4.90
N THR A 199 23.07 -7.01 -4.43
CA THR A 199 24.28 -7.10 -5.26
C THR A 199 24.57 -8.57 -5.58
N LEU A 200 24.66 -8.90 -6.85
CA LEU A 200 25.07 -10.21 -7.34
C LEU A 200 26.44 -10.13 -8.03
N SER A 201 27.18 -11.22 -7.99
CA SER A 201 28.42 -11.35 -8.75
C SER A 201 28.13 -11.66 -10.22
N VAL A 202 28.94 -11.09 -11.11
CA VAL A 202 28.91 -11.38 -12.54
C VAL A 202 30.19 -12.15 -12.89
N SER A 203 30.04 -13.33 -13.47
CA SER A 203 31.17 -14.23 -13.77
C SER A 203 31.77 -14.00 -15.16
N SER A 204 30.98 -13.47 -16.10
CA SER A 204 31.47 -13.10 -17.43
C SER A 204 30.64 -11.99 -18.06
N ILE A 205 31.29 -11.16 -18.87
CA ILE A 205 30.65 -10.12 -19.69
C ILE A 205 31.28 -10.14 -21.09
N THR A 206 30.46 -10.17 -22.13
CA THR A 206 30.90 -10.09 -23.53
C THR A 206 30.00 -9.13 -24.31
N CYS A 207 30.50 -8.51 -25.38
CA CYS A 207 29.73 -7.60 -26.23
C CYS A 207 29.80 -8.05 -27.69
N THR A 208 28.64 -8.05 -28.37
CA THR A 208 28.52 -8.26 -29.82
C THR A 208 27.69 -7.13 -30.42
N GLY A 209 28.33 -6.27 -31.21
CA GLY A 209 27.69 -5.11 -31.82
C GLY A 209 27.44 -4.02 -30.79
N VAL A 210 26.27 -4.01 -30.16
CA VAL A 210 25.98 -3.14 -28.99
C VAL A 210 25.28 -3.91 -27.88
N THR A 211 25.09 -5.22 -28.07
CA THR A 211 24.43 -6.09 -27.11
C THR A 211 25.48 -6.71 -26.21
N VAL A 212 25.37 -6.43 -24.92
CA VAL A 212 26.19 -7.05 -23.88
C VAL A 212 25.43 -8.24 -23.32
N THR A 213 26.13 -9.37 -23.17
CA THR A 213 25.64 -10.54 -22.43
C THR A 213 26.49 -10.72 -21.19
N ALA A 214 25.83 -10.66 -20.02
CA ALA A 214 26.43 -10.87 -18.71
C ALA A 214 25.94 -12.21 -18.12
N THR A 215 26.83 -12.94 -17.47
CA THR A 215 26.51 -14.20 -16.77
C THR A 215 26.47 -13.97 -15.26
N SER A 216 25.34 -14.23 -14.64
CA SER A 216 25.13 -14.24 -13.20
C SER A 216 24.16 -15.37 -12.87
N VAL A 217 24.65 -16.43 -12.25
CA VAL A 217 23.89 -17.68 -12.07
C VAL A 217 22.68 -17.43 -11.17
N GLY A 218 21.50 -17.89 -11.60
CA GLY A 218 20.27 -17.78 -10.82
C GLY A 218 19.84 -16.34 -10.51
N HIS A 219 20.14 -15.39 -11.40
CA HIS A 219 19.92 -13.96 -11.15
C HIS A 219 18.45 -13.55 -10.93
N GLY A 220 17.48 -14.36 -11.39
CA GLY A 220 16.04 -14.09 -11.22
C GLY A 220 15.46 -12.94 -12.05
N PHE A 221 16.31 -12.08 -12.63
CA PHE A 221 15.90 -10.94 -13.46
C PHE A 221 14.94 -11.27 -14.61
N LEU A 222 14.09 -10.29 -14.92
CA LEU A 222 13.17 -10.28 -16.05
C LEU A 222 13.51 -9.15 -17.05
N PRO A 223 13.12 -9.27 -18.33
CA PRO A 223 13.21 -8.16 -19.28
C PRO A 223 12.42 -6.94 -18.77
N GLY A 224 13.04 -5.76 -18.81
CA GLY A 224 12.50 -4.52 -18.24
C GLY A 224 13.06 -4.16 -16.87
N ASP A 225 13.69 -5.10 -16.15
CA ASP A 225 14.37 -4.79 -14.89
C ASP A 225 15.54 -3.82 -15.12
N THR A 226 15.77 -2.94 -14.16
CA THR A 226 16.92 -2.02 -14.18
C THR A 226 18.02 -2.52 -13.27
N VAL A 227 19.22 -2.65 -13.82
CA VAL A 227 20.42 -3.09 -13.10
C VAL A 227 21.55 -2.09 -13.23
N THR A 228 22.34 -1.94 -12.18
CA THR A 228 23.57 -1.15 -12.18
C THR A 228 24.77 -2.08 -12.24
N ILE A 229 25.54 -2.00 -13.32
CA ILE A 229 26.76 -2.76 -13.55
C ILE A 229 27.96 -1.94 -13.05
N SER A 230 28.84 -2.56 -12.26
CA SER A 230 30.02 -1.91 -11.71
C SER A 230 31.23 -2.84 -11.61
N GLY A 231 32.43 -2.24 -11.48
CA GLY A 231 33.69 -2.96 -11.30
C GLY A 231 34.22 -3.68 -12.55
N VAL A 232 33.62 -3.42 -13.71
CA VAL A 232 34.02 -4.00 -15.00
C VAL A 232 35.10 -3.15 -15.68
N THR A 233 36.09 -3.82 -16.26
CA THR A 233 37.07 -3.26 -17.20
C THR A 233 36.91 -3.95 -18.56
N PRO A 234 36.74 -3.21 -19.68
CA PRO A 234 36.70 -1.75 -19.82
C PRO A 234 35.52 -1.07 -19.10
N SER A 235 35.69 0.21 -18.74
CA SER A 235 34.69 0.97 -17.98
C SER A 235 33.38 1.19 -18.72
N ASP A 236 33.38 1.04 -20.05
CA ASP A 236 32.23 1.22 -20.93
C ASP A 236 31.11 0.20 -20.69
N TYR A 237 31.41 -0.90 -19.98
CA TYR A 237 30.40 -1.85 -19.51
C TYR A 237 29.64 -1.40 -18.27
N ASN A 238 30.21 -0.47 -17.48
CA ASN A 238 29.61 0.00 -16.23
C ASN A 238 28.50 1.01 -16.51
N GLY A 239 27.54 1.11 -15.60
CA GLY A 239 26.40 2.01 -15.70
C GLY A 239 25.08 1.35 -15.34
N THR A 240 24.01 2.12 -15.42
CA THR A 240 22.65 1.63 -15.15
C THR A 240 21.95 1.33 -16.46
N TYR A 241 21.46 0.11 -16.61
CA TYR A 241 20.88 -0.40 -17.85
C TYR A 241 19.56 -1.12 -17.59
N THR A 242 18.64 -1.01 -18.55
CA THR A 242 17.45 -1.84 -18.61
C THR A 242 17.77 -3.16 -19.30
N ILE A 243 17.38 -4.27 -18.69
CA ILE A 243 17.58 -5.61 -19.23
C ILE A 243 16.66 -5.82 -20.44
N THR A 244 17.23 -6.27 -21.56
CA THR A 244 16.51 -6.51 -22.82
C THR A 244 16.08 -7.97 -23.00
N SER A 245 16.83 -8.91 -22.44
CA SER A 245 16.50 -10.35 -22.49
C SER A 245 17.20 -11.12 -21.38
N THR A 246 16.61 -12.23 -20.93
CA THR A 246 17.16 -13.08 -19.87
C THR A 246 17.06 -14.57 -20.18
N THR A 247 17.94 -15.34 -19.55
CA THR A 247 17.81 -16.79 -19.31
C THR A 247 17.83 -17.01 -17.79
N ALA A 248 18.05 -18.24 -17.32
CA ALA A 248 18.22 -18.51 -15.88
C ALA A 248 19.53 -17.93 -15.32
N ASP A 249 20.59 -17.87 -16.14
CA ASP A 249 21.95 -17.57 -15.70
C ASP A 249 22.61 -16.41 -16.47
N THR A 250 21.93 -15.87 -17.47
CA THR A 250 22.45 -14.78 -18.31
C THR A 250 21.39 -13.73 -18.56
N PHE A 251 21.82 -12.46 -18.58
CA PHE A 251 20.97 -11.34 -18.97
C PHE A 251 21.72 -10.48 -19.99
N SER A 252 20.97 -9.75 -20.80
CA SER A 252 21.53 -8.84 -21.82
C SER A 252 21.03 -7.42 -21.66
N TYR A 253 21.88 -6.48 -22.07
CA TYR A 253 21.59 -5.05 -22.09
C TYR A 253 22.33 -4.37 -23.25
N ILE A 254 22.02 -3.11 -23.53
CA ILE A 254 22.59 -2.35 -24.65
C ILE A 254 23.57 -1.30 -24.15
N VAL A 255 24.74 -1.23 -24.77
CA VAL A 255 25.74 -0.17 -24.61
C VAL A 255 25.76 0.77 -25.82
N LEU A 256 26.44 1.91 -25.72
CA LEU A 256 26.46 2.93 -26.79
C LEU A 256 27.28 2.52 -28.02
N ALA A 257 28.27 1.62 -27.87
CA ALA A 257 29.15 1.19 -28.95
C ALA A 257 29.70 -0.23 -28.69
N ASN A 258 30.23 -0.86 -29.74
CA ASN A 258 30.85 -2.18 -29.62
C ASN A 258 32.09 -2.14 -28.72
N ILE A 259 32.17 -3.09 -27.79
CA ILE A 259 33.33 -3.28 -26.92
C ILE A 259 33.99 -4.61 -27.29
N PRO A 260 35.04 -4.62 -28.13
CA PRO A 260 35.56 -5.86 -28.75
C PRO A 260 36.39 -6.74 -27.79
N VAL A 261 36.28 -6.52 -26.48
CA VAL A 261 36.99 -7.28 -25.44
C VAL A 261 36.02 -7.66 -24.34
N SER A 262 36.19 -8.86 -23.78
CA SER A 262 35.39 -9.31 -22.64
C SER A 262 35.66 -8.46 -21.40
N GLY A 263 34.64 -8.32 -20.57
CA GLY A 263 34.75 -7.66 -19.27
C GLY A 263 35.63 -8.48 -18.33
N THR A 264 36.45 -7.78 -17.55
CA THR A 264 37.30 -8.32 -16.48
C THR A 264 37.17 -7.47 -15.22
N GLY A 265 37.71 -7.94 -14.09
CA GLY A 265 37.67 -7.23 -12.81
C GLY A 265 36.68 -7.83 -11.82
N THR A 266 36.35 -7.07 -10.77
CA THR A 266 35.35 -7.46 -9.77
C THR A 266 33.97 -7.02 -10.26
N MET A 267 33.42 -7.80 -11.19
CA MET A 267 32.18 -7.46 -11.88
C MET A 267 30.98 -7.74 -10.98
N LEU A 268 30.19 -6.70 -10.72
CA LEU A 268 29.00 -6.76 -9.88
C LEU A 268 27.79 -6.22 -10.65
N CYS A 269 26.61 -6.79 -10.39
CA CYS A 269 25.35 -6.18 -10.76
C CYS A 269 24.51 -5.91 -9.51
N GLU A 270 24.01 -4.69 -9.40
CA GLU A 270 23.11 -4.26 -8.34
C GLU A 270 21.70 -4.10 -8.93
N VAL A 271 20.71 -4.73 -8.31
CA VAL A 271 19.30 -4.56 -8.66
C VAL A 271 18.57 -3.96 -7.47
N ASN A 272 17.69 -2.99 -7.72
CA ASN A 272 16.78 -2.54 -6.68
C ASN A 272 15.59 -3.51 -6.60
N VAL A 273 15.50 -4.20 -5.47
CA VAL A 273 14.55 -5.30 -5.28
C VAL A 273 13.23 -4.83 -4.66
N LEU A 274 13.23 -3.68 -3.98
CA LEU A 274 12.01 -3.10 -3.42
C LEU A 274 12.01 -1.57 -3.52
N ASN A 275 11.26 -1.07 -4.51
CA ASN A 275 10.86 0.32 -4.58
C ASN A 275 9.34 0.47 -4.71
N GLY A 276 8.82 1.53 -4.11
CA GLY A 276 7.47 2.01 -4.31
C GLY A 276 6.51 1.71 -3.16
N SER A 277 5.26 2.11 -3.37
CA SER A 277 4.22 2.01 -2.35
C SER A 277 3.87 0.56 -2.02
N ARG A 278 3.82 0.22 -0.74
CA ARG A 278 3.46 -1.09 -0.20
C ARG A 278 2.44 -0.92 0.91
N THR A 279 1.50 -1.86 1.00
CA THR A 279 0.55 -1.92 2.11
C THR A 279 1.15 -2.80 3.20
N ILE A 280 1.14 -2.33 4.45
CA ILE A 280 1.59 -3.12 5.60
C ILE A 280 0.60 -4.25 5.85
N SER A 281 1.07 -5.49 5.73
CA SER A 281 0.29 -6.71 5.95
C SER A 281 0.33 -7.18 7.40
N ALA A 282 1.42 -6.94 8.13
CA ALA A 282 1.58 -7.27 9.55
C ALA A 282 2.57 -6.30 10.21
N ILE A 283 2.44 -6.06 11.52
CA ILE A 283 3.23 -5.04 12.21
C ILE A 283 3.43 -5.35 13.69
N THR A 284 4.61 -5.01 14.22
CA THR A 284 4.93 -4.91 15.64
C THR A 284 5.50 -3.52 15.94
N LEU A 285 5.98 -3.25 17.15
CA LEU A 285 6.62 -1.96 17.45
C LEU A 285 7.89 -1.71 16.63
N SER A 286 8.60 -2.77 16.24
CA SER A 286 9.93 -2.69 15.61
C SER A 286 10.06 -3.52 14.33
N THR A 287 8.93 -4.01 13.80
CA THR A 287 8.91 -4.73 12.54
C THR A 287 7.63 -4.44 11.78
N PHE A 288 7.72 -4.46 10.46
CA PHE A 288 6.53 -4.49 9.60
C PHE A 288 6.79 -5.37 8.39
N SER A 289 5.73 -6.01 7.89
CA SER A 289 5.80 -6.94 6.77
C SER A 289 4.85 -6.51 5.66
N PHE A 290 5.24 -6.78 4.42
CA PHE A 290 4.40 -6.62 3.24
C PHE A 290 4.72 -7.71 2.22
N THR A 291 3.77 -8.01 1.35
CA THR A 291 3.96 -8.96 0.25
C THR A 291 4.33 -8.23 -1.03
N SER A 292 5.18 -8.84 -1.84
CA SER A 292 5.51 -8.37 -3.19
C SER A 292 5.52 -9.55 -4.15
N ASN A 293 5.04 -9.31 -5.37
CA ASN A 293 5.17 -10.26 -6.48
C ASN A 293 6.60 -10.31 -7.03
N ASN A 294 7.53 -9.59 -6.40
CA ASN A 294 8.94 -9.65 -6.77
C ASN A 294 9.55 -10.94 -6.19
N THR A 295 9.79 -11.91 -7.06
CA THR A 295 10.49 -13.17 -6.74
C THR A 295 12.01 -13.03 -6.71
N ASN A 296 12.56 -11.82 -6.98
CA ASN A 296 14.00 -11.60 -7.12
C ASN A 296 14.78 -11.60 -5.78
N ALA A 297 14.16 -11.95 -4.65
CA ALA A 297 14.88 -12.08 -3.40
C ALA A 297 15.55 -13.46 -3.30
N VAL A 298 16.80 -13.53 -3.75
CA VAL A 298 17.71 -14.59 -3.30
C VAL A 298 17.94 -14.38 -1.80
N THR A 299 17.51 -15.35 -0.99
CA THR A 299 17.87 -15.46 0.43
C THR A 299 19.38 -15.50 0.55
N THR A 300 19.96 -14.56 1.29
CA THR A 300 21.37 -14.61 1.72
C THR A 300 21.67 -15.87 2.50
#